data_AF-A0A7S0RH55-F1
#
_entry.id   AF-A0A7S0RH55-F1
#
_cell.length_a   1.000
_cell.length_b   1.000
_cell.length_c   1.000
_cell.angle_alpha   90.00
_cell.angle_beta   90.00
_cell.angle_gamma   90.00
#
_symmetry.space_group_name_H-M   'P 1'
#
loop_
_entity.id
_entity.type
_entity.pdbx_description
1 polymer ?
#
loop_
_entity_poly.entity_id
_entity_poly.type
_entity_poly.pdbx_seq_one_letter_code
_entity_poly.pdbx_strand_id
1 'polypeptide(L)'
;FVPMLMLGAVIGRFMGLATVDVAQAAGKRWSPEVVGQWNWIDPGAFALVGAGAFMGGVTRLTVALAVIMIEVSSDVHMLLPVLVAIMTAKWVADSLSHSLYHGLLAVKCVPFLPSEPSSRYSLDLIPVSYVMHSPVVTLRRRMRVREITEALRGVPHNGFPVVKETSVGQVVVGLITRSHLMALLQRVVVEGRVE
;
A
#
# COMPACT_ATOMS: atom_id res chain seq x y z
N PHE A 1 8.57 8.29 -9.87
CA PHE A 1 8.37 9.52 -9.08
C PHE A 1 8.75 10.76 -9.87
N VAL A 2 9.99 10.90 -10.34
CA VAL A 2 10.46 12.09 -11.11
C VAL A 2 9.56 12.48 -12.30
N PRO A 3 9.11 11.55 -13.18
CA PRO A 3 8.26 11.95 -14.31
C PRO A 3 6.90 12.52 -13.90
N MET A 4 6.33 12.01 -12.80
CA MET A 4 5.05 12.50 -12.27
C MET A 4 5.21 13.91 -11.67
N LEU A 5 6.30 14.15 -10.96
CA LEU A 5 6.63 15.47 -10.43
C LEU A 5 6.81 16.49 -11.55
N MET A 6 7.56 16.14 -12.59
CA MET A 6 7.76 17.03 -13.73
C MET A 6 6.45 17.35 -14.44
N LEU A 7 5.60 16.35 -14.69
CA LEU A 7 4.32 16.57 -15.36
C LEU A 7 3.40 17.48 -14.52
N GLY A 8 3.29 17.23 -13.22
CA GLY A 8 2.53 18.08 -12.31
C GLY A 8 3.11 19.49 -12.21
N ALA A 9 4.43 19.64 -12.21
CA ALA A 9 5.10 20.94 -12.20
C ALA A 9 4.81 21.75 -13.46
N VAL A 10 4.83 21.11 -14.64
CA VAL A 10 4.50 21.78 -15.91
C VAL A 10 3.05 22.25 -15.91
N ILE A 11 2.11 21.42 -15.48
CA ILE A 11 0.69 21.78 -15.39
C ILE A 11 0.48 22.92 -14.38
N GLY A 12 1.12 22.83 -13.21
CA GLY A 12 1.06 23.87 -12.18
C GLY A 12 1.66 25.20 -12.66
N ARG A 13 2.81 25.17 -13.32
CA ARG A 13 3.46 26.34 -13.91
C ARG A 13 2.57 26.98 -14.98
N PHE A 14 1.96 26.17 -15.83
CA PHE A 14 1.02 26.66 -16.84
C PHE A 14 -0.18 27.38 -16.20
N MET A 15 -0.80 26.78 -15.17
CA MET A 15 -1.88 27.45 -14.43
C MET A 15 -1.40 28.73 -13.74
N GLY A 16 -0.19 28.74 -13.16
CA GLY A 16 0.39 29.92 -12.51
C GLY A 16 0.68 31.07 -13.49
N LEU A 17 1.10 30.78 -14.72
CA LEU A 17 1.26 31.81 -15.75
C LEU A 17 -0.10 32.34 -16.21
N ALA A 18 -1.08 31.44 -16.43
CA ALA A 18 -2.43 31.83 -16.80
C ALA A 18 -3.10 32.72 -15.75
N THR A 19 -2.91 32.45 -14.45
CA THR A 19 -3.46 33.29 -13.37
C THR A 19 -2.81 34.67 -13.35
N VAL A 20 -1.49 34.76 -13.58
CA VAL A 20 -0.79 36.05 -13.72
C VAL A 20 -1.30 36.83 -14.92
N ASP A 21 -1.43 36.20 -16.08
CA ASP A 21 -1.91 36.85 -17.30
C ASP A 21 -3.34 37.38 -17.14
N VAL A 22 -4.23 36.58 -16.54
CA VAL A 22 -5.62 36.97 -16.24
C VAL A 22 -5.66 38.11 -15.21
N ALA A 23 -4.85 38.03 -14.15
CA ALA A 23 -4.80 39.08 -13.12
C ALA A 23 -4.29 40.41 -13.70
N GLN A 24 -3.28 40.38 -14.57
CA GLN A 24 -2.79 41.56 -15.26
C GLN A 24 -3.82 42.14 -16.25
N ALA A 25 -4.53 41.28 -16.99
CA ALA A 25 -5.59 41.70 -17.89
C ALA A 25 -6.78 42.34 -17.15
N ALA A 26 -7.18 41.77 -16.01
CA ALA A 26 -8.25 42.29 -15.16
C ALA A 26 -7.83 43.59 -14.44
N GLY A 27 -6.59 43.67 -13.94
CA GLY A 27 -6.03 44.88 -13.32
C GLY A 27 -5.99 46.08 -14.26
N LYS A 28 -5.62 45.86 -15.53
CA LYS A 28 -5.67 46.89 -16.59
C LYS A 28 -7.10 47.36 -16.91
N ARG A 29 -8.11 46.53 -16.68
CA ARG A 29 -9.52 46.81 -17.01
C ARG A 29 -10.26 47.57 -15.91
N TRP A 30 -9.88 47.38 -14.64
CA TRP A 30 -10.64 47.90 -13.49
C TRP A 30 -9.94 49.03 -12.72
N SER A 31 -8.62 48.96 -12.47
CA SER A 31 -7.86 50.06 -11.83
C SER A 31 -6.34 49.93 -12.11
N PRO A 32 -5.72 50.85 -12.88
CA PRO A 32 -4.30 50.80 -13.22
C PRO A 32 -3.34 50.96 -12.02
N GLU A 33 -3.79 51.55 -10.91
CA GLU A 33 -2.98 51.69 -9.67
C GLU A 33 -2.80 50.37 -8.91
N VAL A 34 -3.65 49.37 -9.15
CA VAL A 34 -3.62 48.07 -8.45
C VAL A 34 -2.72 47.06 -9.18
N VAL A 35 -2.27 47.36 -10.40
CA VAL A 35 -1.45 46.43 -11.22
C VAL A 35 -0.12 46.10 -10.54
N GLY A 36 0.42 46.98 -9.69
CA GLY A 36 1.61 46.72 -8.87
C GLY A 36 1.37 45.83 -7.63
N GLN A 37 0.11 45.61 -7.22
CA GLN A 37 -0.24 44.84 -6.03
C GLN A 37 -0.30 43.31 -6.26
N TRP A 38 -0.13 42.82 -7.49
CA TRP A 38 -0.22 41.39 -7.83
C TRP A 38 1.14 40.66 -7.84
N ASN A 39 2.21 41.31 -7.37
CA ASN A 39 3.57 40.74 -7.27
C ASN A 39 3.69 39.56 -6.29
N TRP A 40 2.64 39.22 -5.54
CA TRP A 40 2.61 38.06 -4.65
C TRP A 40 2.31 36.73 -5.37
N ILE A 41 1.86 36.77 -6.63
CA ILE A 41 1.57 35.55 -7.41
C ILE A 41 2.88 35.05 -8.03
N ASP A 42 3.53 34.08 -7.40
CA ASP A 42 4.70 33.39 -7.95
C ASP A 42 4.30 32.14 -8.75
N PRO A 43 4.53 32.08 -10.08
CA PRO A 43 4.29 30.87 -10.87
C PRO A 43 5.14 29.67 -10.42
N GLY A 44 6.24 29.88 -9.69
CA GLY A 44 7.06 28.84 -9.06
C GLY A 44 6.30 28.08 -7.97
N ALA A 45 5.66 28.82 -7.07
CA ALA A 45 4.77 28.26 -6.05
C ALA A 45 3.66 27.38 -6.65
N PHE A 46 3.03 27.82 -7.75
CA PHE A 46 2.01 27.01 -8.45
C PHE A 46 2.60 25.74 -9.07
N ALA A 47 3.83 25.79 -9.59
CA ALA A 47 4.51 24.60 -10.10
C ALA A 47 4.75 23.58 -8.98
N LEU A 48 5.19 24.02 -7.80
CA LEU A 48 5.39 23.15 -6.64
C LEU A 48 4.07 22.50 -6.18
N VAL A 49 3.01 23.29 -6.06
CA VAL A 49 1.67 22.81 -5.67
C VAL A 49 1.12 21.81 -6.70
N GLY A 50 1.27 22.10 -8.00
CA GLY A 50 0.85 21.19 -9.08
C GLY A 50 1.64 19.88 -9.10
N ALA A 51 2.95 19.93 -8.85
CA ALA A 51 3.80 18.74 -8.73
C ALA A 51 3.32 17.83 -7.59
N GLY A 52 3.05 18.41 -6.42
CA GLY A 52 2.50 17.70 -5.27
C GLY A 52 1.12 17.12 -5.53
N ALA A 53 0.19 17.92 -6.05
CA ALA A 53 -1.16 17.50 -6.35
C ALA A 53 -1.20 16.31 -7.32
N PHE A 54 -0.44 16.38 -8.42
CA PHE A 54 -0.40 15.30 -9.41
C PHE A 54 0.22 14.02 -8.85
N MET A 55 1.38 14.12 -8.19
CA MET A 55 2.03 12.94 -7.60
C MET A 55 1.16 12.34 -6.49
N GLY A 56 0.58 13.16 -5.62
CA GLY A 56 -0.31 12.74 -4.54
C GLY A 56 -1.59 12.06 -5.05
N GLY A 57 -2.19 12.58 -6.12
CA GLY A 57 -3.34 11.96 -6.76
C GLY A 57 -3.04 10.59 -7.37
N VAL A 58 -1.88 10.42 -8.02
CA VAL A 58 -1.50 9.14 -8.64
C VAL A 58 -1.08 8.09 -7.59
N THR A 59 -0.24 8.49 -6.62
CA THR A 59 0.37 7.55 -5.67
C THR A 59 -0.39 7.39 -4.36
N ARG A 60 -1.31 8.30 -4.04
CA ARG A 60 -2.01 8.37 -2.73
C ARG A 60 -1.10 8.59 -1.54
N LEU A 61 0.11 9.08 -1.78
CA LEU A 61 1.02 9.49 -0.73
C LEU A 61 0.65 10.91 -0.32
N THR A 62 0.24 11.07 0.94
CA THR A 62 -0.32 12.32 1.44
C THR A 62 0.69 13.09 2.28
N VAL A 63 0.77 12.77 3.57
CA VAL A 63 1.58 13.49 4.54
C VAL A 63 3.07 13.34 4.22
N ALA A 64 3.52 12.13 3.90
CA ALA A 64 4.91 11.89 3.52
C ALA A 64 5.33 12.71 2.29
N LEU A 65 4.44 12.85 1.30
CA LEU A 65 4.71 13.65 0.11
C LEU A 65 4.79 15.14 0.44
N ALA A 66 3.86 15.66 1.25
CA ALA A 66 3.87 17.05 1.68
C ALA A 66 5.17 17.40 2.43
N VAL A 67 5.60 16.54 3.35
CA VAL A 67 6.86 16.71 4.09
C VAL A 67 8.06 16.74 3.14
N ILE A 68 8.14 15.78 2.20
CA ILE A 68 9.24 15.76 1.22
C ILE A 68 9.28 17.05 0.39
N MET A 69 8.12 17.57 -0.04
CA MET A 69 8.04 18.79 -0.83
C MET A 69 8.56 20.01 -0.09
N ILE A 70 8.21 20.15 1.18
CA ILE A 70 8.63 21.28 2.02
C ILE A 70 10.10 21.20 2.35
N GLU A 71 10.61 20.00 2.62
CA GLU A 71 12.03 19.79 2.88
C GLU A 71 12.86 20.16 1.64
N VAL A 72 12.39 19.77 0.45
CA VAL A 72 13.05 20.07 -0.83
C VAL A 72 12.94 21.56 -1.18
N SER A 73 11.82 22.22 -0.89
CA SER A 73 11.68 23.66 -1.14
C SER A 73 12.33 24.52 -0.06
N SER A 74 12.66 23.95 1.11
CA SER A 74 13.13 24.65 2.30
C SER A 74 12.21 25.80 2.73
N ASP A 75 10.90 25.68 2.45
CA ASP A 75 9.89 26.71 2.75
C ASP A 75 8.65 26.10 3.40
N VAL A 76 8.57 26.27 4.72
CA VAL A 76 7.49 25.75 5.56
C VAL A 76 6.17 26.50 5.37
N HIS A 77 6.18 27.74 4.86
CA HIS A 77 4.95 28.50 4.64
C HIS A 77 4.08 27.87 3.53
N MET A 78 4.71 27.15 2.61
CA MET A 78 4.04 26.41 1.53
C MET A 78 3.43 25.07 1.97
N LEU A 79 3.58 24.67 3.24
CA LEU A 79 3.02 23.42 3.78
C LEU A 79 1.50 23.34 3.60
N LEU A 80 0.77 24.36 4.08
CA LEU A 80 -0.69 24.33 4.08
C LEU A 80 -1.26 24.28 2.64
N PRO A 81 -0.84 25.14 1.70
CA PRO A 81 -1.32 25.07 0.32
C PRO A 81 -1.02 23.72 -0.36
N VAL A 82 0.18 23.19 -0.20
CA VAL A 82 0.59 21.92 -0.80
C VAL A 82 -0.22 20.76 -0.22
N LEU A 83 -0.43 20.74 1.11
CA LEU A 83 -1.20 19.69 1.76
C LEU A 83 -2.67 19.70 1.32
N VAL A 84 -3.30 20.88 1.26
CA VAL A 84 -4.68 21.03 0.78
C VAL A 84 -4.79 20.55 -0.67
N ALA A 85 -3.87 20.95 -1.55
CA ALA A 85 -3.87 20.51 -2.95
C ALA A 85 -3.66 18.99 -3.11
N ILE A 86 -2.80 18.39 -2.29
CA ILE A 86 -2.61 16.93 -2.26
C ILE A 86 -3.88 16.22 -1.76
N MET A 87 -4.54 16.75 -0.73
CA MET A 87 -5.79 16.19 -0.19
C MET A 87 -6.92 16.24 -1.21
N THR A 88 -7.13 17.38 -1.87
CA THR A 88 -8.18 17.51 -2.88
C THR A 88 -7.91 16.61 -4.07
N ALA A 89 -6.66 16.55 -4.55
CA ALA A 89 -6.27 15.65 -5.63
C ALA A 89 -6.48 14.18 -5.24
N LYS A 90 -6.14 13.79 -4.00
CA LYS A 90 -6.43 12.45 -3.48
C LYS A 90 -7.94 12.19 -3.48
N TRP A 91 -8.77 13.04 -2.90
CA TRP A 91 -10.21 12.77 -2.85
C TRP A 91 -10.84 12.62 -4.24
N VAL A 92 -10.50 13.52 -5.16
CA VAL A 92 -10.97 13.44 -6.56
C VAL A 92 -10.49 12.17 -7.22
N ALA A 93 -9.23 11.80 -7.03
CA ALA A 93 -8.74 10.60 -7.67
C ALA A 93 -9.35 9.35 -7.00
N ASP A 94 -9.64 9.34 -5.69
CA ASP A 94 -10.10 8.14 -4.93
C ASP A 94 -11.51 7.76 -5.39
N SER A 95 -12.31 8.74 -5.80
CA SER A 95 -13.63 8.50 -6.40
C SER A 95 -13.56 7.94 -7.82
N LEU A 96 -12.47 8.21 -8.56
CA LEU A 96 -12.31 7.79 -9.96
C LEU A 96 -11.55 6.47 -10.10
N SER A 97 -10.50 6.24 -9.30
CA SER A 97 -9.56 5.14 -9.50
C SER A 97 -8.80 4.74 -8.23
N HIS A 98 -8.28 3.51 -8.24
CA HIS A 98 -7.34 3.04 -7.22
C HIS A 98 -5.95 3.64 -7.44
N SER A 99 -5.10 3.64 -6.40
CA SER A 99 -3.71 4.09 -6.54
C SER A 99 -2.96 3.28 -7.61
N LEU A 100 -1.99 3.92 -8.26
CA LEU A 100 -1.09 3.25 -9.21
C LEU A 100 -0.43 2.01 -8.62
N TYR A 101 0.01 2.09 -7.35
CA TYR A 101 0.71 1.00 -6.68
C TYR A 101 -0.19 -0.18 -6.34
N HIS A 102 -1.43 0.08 -5.92
CA HIS A 102 -2.44 -0.98 -5.75
C HIS A 102 -2.77 -1.66 -7.09
N GLY A 103 -2.88 -0.89 -8.18
CA GLY A 103 -3.06 -1.45 -9.52
C GLY A 103 -1.89 -2.35 -9.93
N LEU A 104 -0.65 -1.93 -9.63
CA LEU A 104 0.53 -2.73 -9.95
C LEU A 104 0.59 -4.03 -9.14
N LEU A 105 0.15 -4.03 -7.88
CA LEU A 105 0.05 -5.25 -7.07
C LEU A 105 -0.95 -6.24 -7.67
N ALA A 106 -2.09 -5.75 -8.16
CA ALA A 106 -3.09 -6.58 -8.83
C ALA A 106 -2.54 -7.19 -10.13
N VAL A 107 -1.85 -6.40 -10.96
CA VAL A 107 -1.21 -6.89 -12.20
C VAL A 107 -0.14 -7.94 -11.92
N LYS A 108 0.60 -7.80 -10.81
CA LYS A 108 1.61 -8.78 -10.38
C LYS A 108 1.02 -9.99 -9.65
N CYS A 109 -0.30 -10.07 -9.50
CA CYS A 109 -1.00 -11.12 -8.76
C CYS A 109 -0.43 -11.34 -7.34
N VAL A 110 0.00 -10.27 -6.68
CA VAL A 110 0.54 -10.36 -5.32
C VAL A 110 -0.62 -10.42 -4.33
N PRO A 111 -0.68 -11.43 -3.44
CA PRO A 111 -1.70 -11.48 -2.40
C PRO A 111 -1.45 -10.38 -1.37
N PHE A 112 -2.17 -9.27 -1.49
CA PHE A 112 -2.07 -8.12 -0.61
C PHE A 112 -3.35 -8.02 0.25
N LEU A 113 -3.17 -7.93 1.57
CA LEU A 113 -4.27 -7.73 2.51
C LEU A 113 -4.35 -6.24 2.88
N PRO A 114 -5.42 -5.52 2.51
CA PRO A 114 -5.60 -4.11 2.91
C PRO A 114 -5.84 -3.98 4.42
N SER A 115 -5.53 -2.81 4.98
CA SER A 115 -5.75 -2.51 6.41
C SER A 115 -7.22 -2.51 6.80
N GLU A 116 -8.08 -2.06 5.88
CA GLU A 116 -9.52 -2.11 6.02
C GLU A 116 -10.11 -2.96 4.90
N PRO A 117 -11.05 -3.86 5.20
CA PRO A 117 -11.68 -4.68 4.18
C PRO A 117 -12.57 -3.82 3.28
N SER A 118 -12.23 -3.73 2.00
CA SER A 118 -13.04 -3.05 0.98
C SER A 118 -14.19 -3.94 0.50
N SER A 119 -15.02 -4.45 1.42
CA SER A 119 -16.16 -5.31 1.08
C SER A 119 -17.46 -4.50 1.12
N ARG A 120 -18.30 -4.68 0.09
CA ARG A 120 -19.69 -4.16 0.09
C ARG A 120 -20.57 -4.86 1.13
N TYR A 121 -20.15 -6.03 1.59
CA TYR A 121 -20.84 -6.84 2.58
C TYR A 121 -20.10 -6.76 3.91
N SER A 122 -20.84 -6.67 5.00
CA SER A 122 -20.29 -6.78 6.35
C SER A 122 -19.60 -8.13 6.51
N LEU A 123 -18.27 -8.12 6.56
CA LEU A 123 -17.48 -9.34 6.75
C LEU A 123 -17.76 -10.01 8.09
N ASP A 124 -18.27 -9.26 9.07
CA ASP A 124 -18.70 -9.75 10.38
C ASP A 124 -19.78 -10.85 10.30
N LEU A 125 -20.55 -10.89 9.21
CA LEU A 125 -21.60 -11.88 8.98
C LEU A 125 -21.09 -13.14 8.27
N ILE A 126 -19.85 -13.17 7.80
CA ILE A 126 -19.28 -14.29 7.03
C ILE A 126 -18.48 -15.17 7.98
N PRO A 127 -18.93 -16.41 8.26
CA PRO A 127 -18.16 -17.29 9.12
C PRO A 127 -16.90 -17.78 8.41
N VAL A 128 -15.84 -17.96 9.20
CA VAL A 128 -14.51 -18.41 8.72
C VAL A 128 -14.59 -19.76 7.99
N SER A 129 -15.63 -20.55 8.24
CA SER A 129 -15.88 -21.83 7.57
C SER A 129 -16.02 -21.73 6.04
N TYR A 130 -16.43 -20.57 5.50
CA TYR A 130 -16.50 -20.36 4.04
C TYR A 130 -15.14 -20.10 3.39
N VAL A 131 -14.17 -19.61 4.18
CA VAL A 131 -12.84 -19.21 3.69
C VAL A 131 -11.79 -20.27 4.01
N MET A 132 -11.96 -21.00 5.10
CA MET A 132 -11.01 -22.04 5.52
C MET A 132 -10.93 -23.17 4.51
N HIS A 133 -9.73 -23.66 4.25
CA HIS A 133 -9.52 -24.84 3.42
C HIS A 133 -9.83 -26.12 4.21
N SER A 134 -10.60 -27.03 3.63
CA SER A 134 -10.87 -28.37 4.19
C SER A 134 -10.82 -29.41 3.07
N PRO A 135 -10.15 -30.57 3.24
CA PRO A 135 -9.47 -31.04 4.46
C PRO A 135 -8.09 -30.41 4.69
N VAL A 136 -7.63 -30.41 5.95
CA VAL A 136 -6.30 -29.91 6.36
C VAL A 136 -5.36 -31.10 6.58
N VAL A 137 -4.14 -31.03 6.05
CA VAL A 137 -3.09 -32.02 6.34
C VAL A 137 -2.55 -31.78 7.74
N THR A 138 -2.80 -32.72 8.65
CA THR A 138 -2.40 -32.63 10.06
C THR A 138 -1.27 -33.61 10.37
N LEU A 139 -0.45 -33.29 11.37
CA LEU A 139 0.60 -34.18 11.88
C LEU A 139 0.28 -34.63 13.29
N ARG A 140 0.59 -35.88 13.65
CA ARG A 140 0.42 -36.35 15.03
C ARG A 140 1.62 -35.95 15.87
N ARG A 141 1.43 -35.78 17.18
CA ARG A 141 2.53 -35.50 18.14
C ARG A 141 3.68 -36.52 18.05
N ARG A 142 3.36 -37.78 17.72
CA ARG A 142 4.34 -38.83 17.42
C ARG A 142 3.95 -39.46 16.09
N MET A 143 4.85 -39.39 15.12
CA MET A 143 4.62 -39.86 13.76
C MET A 143 5.93 -40.41 13.21
N ARG A 144 5.86 -41.46 12.38
CA ARG A 144 7.07 -42.05 11.80
C ARG A 144 7.68 -41.08 10.79
N VAL A 145 9.01 -41.06 10.70
CA VAL A 145 9.75 -40.19 9.77
C VAL A 145 9.27 -40.35 8.32
N ARG A 146 8.96 -41.58 7.89
CA ARG A 146 8.41 -41.86 6.55
C ARG A 146 7.10 -41.11 6.27
N GLU A 147 6.19 -41.06 7.26
CA GLU A 147 4.87 -40.46 7.08
C GLU A 147 5.00 -38.93 7.04
N ILE A 148 5.96 -38.37 7.79
CA ILE A 148 6.31 -36.95 7.75
C ILE A 148 6.91 -36.58 6.39
N THR A 149 7.83 -37.38 5.86
CA THR A 149 8.44 -37.09 4.54
C THR A 149 7.44 -37.25 3.40
N GLU A 150 6.53 -38.21 3.48
CA GLU A 150 5.39 -38.35 2.56
C GLU A 150 4.47 -37.12 2.63
N ALA A 151 4.09 -36.67 3.82
CA ALA A 151 3.27 -35.46 3.98
C ALA A 151 3.96 -34.21 3.42
N LEU A 152 5.27 -34.06 3.64
CA LEU A 152 6.06 -32.95 3.09
C LEU A 152 6.22 -32.99 1.57
N ARG A 153 6.16 -34.18 0.95
CA ARG A 153 6.21 -34.33 -0.52
C ARG A 153 4.82 -34.16 -1.14
N GLY A 154 3.76 -34.55 -0.43
CA GLY A 154 2.39 -34.53 -0.93
C GLY A 154 1.79 -33.12 -1.07
N VAL A 155 2.18 -32.17 -0.23
CA VAL A 155 1.63 -30.80 -0.27
C VAL A 155 2.71 -29.71 -0.19
N PRO A 156 2.52 -28.57 -0.89
CA PRO A 156 3.42 -27.42 -0.85
C PRO A 156 3.21 -26.50 0.36
N HIS A 157 2.49 -26.96 1.39
CA HIS A 157 2.22 -26.14 2.57
C HIS A 157 3.47 -25.90 3.42
N ASN A 158 3.55 -24.69 3.99
CA ASN A 158 4.67 -24.25 4.83
C ASN A 158 4.41 -24.41 6.33
N GLY A 159 3.20 -24.80 6.73
CA GLY A 159 2.81 -25.01 8.11
C GLY A 159 1.84 -26.17 8.23
N PHE A 160 2.03 -26.96 9.28
CA PHE A 160 1.24 -28.15 9.57
C PHE A 160 0.74 -28.08 11.02
N PRO A 161 -0.58 -28.12 11.26
CA PRO A 161 -1.11 -28.23 12.61
C PRO A 161 -0.78 -29.61 13.20
N VAL A 162 -0.33 -29.61 14.44
CA VAL A 162 -0.04 -30.81 15.21
C VAL A 162 -1.26 -31.16 16.05
N VAL A 163 -1.81 -32.35 15.83
CA VAL A 163 -3.00 -32.86 16.51
C VAL A 163 -2.67 -33.99 17.48
N LYS A 164 -3.48 -34.09 18.54
CA LYS A 164 -3.49 -35.20 19.48
C LYS A 164 -4.86 -35.85 19.46
N GLU A 165 -4.86 -37.17 19.32
CA GLU A 165 -6.06 -37.99 19.42
C GLU A 165 -6.48 -38.09 20.89
N THR A 166 -7.74 -37.76 21.16
CA THR A 166 -8.39 -37.81 22.47
C THR A 166 -9.67 -38.62 22.34
N SER A 167 -10.24 -39.10 23.46
CA SER A 167 -11.53 -39.81 23.49
C SER A 167 -12.69 -39.04 22.85
N VAL A 168 -12.59 -37.71 22.78
CA VAL A 168 -13.61 -36.79 22.22
C VAL A 168 -13.31 -36.38 20.77
N GLY A 169 -12.20 -36.85 20.18
CA GLY A 169 -11.77 -36.52 18.82
C GLY A 169 -10.35 -35.98 18.73
N GLN A 170 -10.04 -35.29 17.62
CA GLN A 170 -8.73 -34.70 17.37
C GLN A 170 -8.66 -33.27 17.92
N VAL A 171 -7.67 -33.00 18.77
CA VAL A 171 -7.43 -31.67 19.36
C VAL A 171 -6.12 -31.11 18.84
N VAL A 172 -6.11 -29.84 18.42
CA VAL A 172 -4.89 -29.15 17.98
C VAL A 172 -4.05 -28.80 19.22
N VAL A 173 -2.78 -29.21 19.20
CA VAL A 173 -1.81 -28.94 20.27
C VAL A 173 -0.84 -27.82 19.88
N GLY A 174 -0.58 -27.64 18.58
CA GLY A 174 0.30 -26.60 18.10
C GLY A 174 0.42 -26.56 16.58
N LEU A 175 1.39 -25.80 16.08
CA LEU A 175 1.71 -25.70 14.66
C LEU A 175 3.22 -25.84 14.48
N ILE A 176 3.63 -26.62 13.49
CA ILE A 176 5.03 -26.76 13.11
C ILE A 176 5.21 -26.32 11.65
N THR A 177 6.27 -25.57 11.39
CA THR A 177 6.58 -25.10 10.04
C THR A 177 7.37 -26.14 9.26
N ARG A 178 7.28 -26.08 7.94
CA ARG A 178 8.07 -26.91 7.02
C ARG A 178 9.57 -26.73 7.25
N SER A 179 10.02 -25.49 7.47
CA SER A 179 11.44 -25.20 7.74
C SER A 179 11.95 -25.87 9.02
N HIS A 180 11.17 -25.86 10.10
CA HIS A 180 11.52 -26.55 11.33
C HIS A 180 11.56 -28.07 11.15
N LEU A 181 10.58 -28.64 10.43
CA LEU A 181 10.58 -30.07 10.11
C LEU A 181 11.81 -30.47 9.28
N MET A 182 12.18 -29.69 8.26
CA MET A 182 13.36 -29.96 7.44
C MET A 182 14.65 -29.92 8.27
N ALA A 183 14.79 -28.94 9.17
CA ALA A 183 15.94 -28.86 10.07
C ALA A 183 16.01 -30.06 11.03
N LEU A 184 14.88 -30.52 11.56
CA LEU A 184 14.82 -31.70 12.42
C LEU A 184 15.17 -32.99 11.65
N LEU A 185 14.63 -33.15 10.44
CA LEU A 185 14.92 -34.30 9.58
C LEU A 185 16.41 -34.37 9.21
N GLN A 186 17.03 -33.23 8.90
CA GLN A 186 18.48 -33.17 8.64
C GLN A 186 19.30 -33.64 9.84
N ARG A 187 18.93 -33.22 11.06
CA ARG A 187 19.62 -33.68 12.28
C ARG A 187 19.45 -35.18 12.51
N VAL A 188 18.25 -35.71 12.34
CA VAL A 188 17.97 -37.14 12.50
C VAL A 188 18.75 -37.99 11.49
N VAL A 189 18.86 -37.53 10.24
CA VAL A 189 19.66 -38.20 9.20
C VAL A 189 21.15 -38.18 9.54
N VAL A 190 21.66 -37.07 10.07
CA VAL A 190 23.07 -36.94 10.47
C VAL A 190 23.38 -37.79 11.72
N GLU A 191 22.46 -37.87 12.68
CA GLU A 191 22.64 -38.61 13.93
C GLU A 191 22.37 -40.12 13.82
N GLY A 192 21.89 -40.61 12.67
CA GLY A 192 21.67 -42.05 12.41
C GLY A 192 20.58 -42.70 13.26
N ARG A 193 19.74 -41.92 13.96
CA ARG A 193 18.65 -42.42 14.82
C ARG A 193 17.37 -42.60 14.00
N VAL A 194 17.32 -43.67 13.22
CA VAL A 194 16.13 -44.05 12.43
C VAL A 194 15.29 -45.04 13.23
N GLU A 195 14.56 -44.55 14.24
CA GLU A 195 13.48 -45.31 14.90
C GLU A 195 12.20 -44.46 15.02
#